data_AF-A0A0M3TBM8-F1
#
_entry.id   AF-A0A0M3TBM8-F1
#
_cell.length_a   1.000
_cell.length_b   1.000
_cell.length_c   1.000
_cell.angle_alpha   90.00
_cell.angle_beta   90.00
_cell.angle_gamma   90.00
#
_symmetry.space_group_name_H-M   'P 1'
#
loop_
_entity.id
_entity.type
_entity.pdbx_description
1 polymer ?
#
loop_
_entity_poly.entity_id
_entity_poly.type
_entity_poly.pdbx_seq_one_letter_code
_entity_poly.pdbx_strand_id
1 'polypeptide(L)'
;MKKIVTLRPEWHSDDLDKGKIKVVMTGSAADPANFQPHIHSKDERRDLKLRAKNPDDELEIVIVRDMWLTGFDAPSLHTMYVDKPMQGAGLMQAIARVNRRFKDKPGGLIVDYIGLFQSLQTALAVYSPWPKPMHLWHPDQKQKRSVMTSDCSPTCGQPC
;
A
#
# COMPACT_ATOMS: atom_id res chain seq x y z
N MET A 1 -8.92 15.05 7.70
CA MET A 1 -10.12 14.28 8.10
C MET A 1 -11.44 14.97 7.76
N LYS A 2 -11.70 16.20 8.25
CA LYS A 2 -12.99 16.92 8.07
C LYS A 2 -13.61 16.87 6.66
N LYS A 3 -12.83 17.13 5.61
CA LYS A 3 -13.32 17.09 4.21
C LYS A 3 -13.84 15.72 3.78
N ILE A 4 -13.19 14.63 4.21
CA ILE A 4 -13.61 13.26 3.88
C ILE A 4 -14.92 12.95 4.59
N VAL A 5 -15.04 13.32 5.87
CA VAL A 5 -16.26 13.14 6.66
C VAL A 5 -17.44 13.91 6.07
N THR A 6 -17.21 15.11 5.53
CA THR A 6 -18.26 15.88 4.83
C THR A 6 -18.76 15.16 3.57
N LEU A 7 -17.87 14.49 2.83
CA LEU A 7 -18.24 13.79 1.59
C LEU A 7 -18.82 12.39 1.86
N ARG A 8 -18.33 11.71 2.90
CA ARG A 8 -18.68 10.34 3.29
C ARG A 8 -18.71 10.23 4.82
N PRO A 9 -19.81 10.66 5.46
CA PRO A 9 -19.92 10.64 6.92
C PRO A 9 -19.89 9.20 7.47
N GLU A 10 -20.34 8.21 6.68
CA GLU A 10 -20.41 6.80 7.06
C GLU A 10 -19.05 6.10 7.13
N TRP A 11 -17.98 6.73 6.65
CA TRP A 11 -16.63 6.14 6.66
C TRP A 11 -15.91 6.39 7.98
N HIS A 12 -16.25 7.47 8.68
CA HIS A 12 -15.60 7.86 9.93
C HIS A 12 -16.37 7.34 11.13
N SER A 13 -15.63 6.89 12.13
CA SER A 13 -16.13 6.65 13.47
C SER A 13 -15.10 7.15 14.46
N ASP A 14 -15.54 7.63 15.63
CA ASP A 14 -14.64 8.00 16.72
C ASP A 14 -14.11 6.75 17.45
N ASP A 15 -14.86 5.65 17.45
CA ASP A 15 -14.45 4.39 18.07
C ASP A 15 -13.28 3.75 17.32
N LEU A 16 -12.23 3.37 18.03
CA LEU A 16 -11.02 2.80 17.44
C LEU A 16 -11.22 1.47 16.72
N ASP A 17 -12.26 0.72 17.07
CA ASP A 17 -12.60 -0.58 16.47
C ASP A 17 -13.63 -0.48 15.34
N LYS A 18 -14.08 0.73 15.03
CA LYS A 18 -15.06 0.99 13.98
C LYS A 18 -14.56 1.95 12.92
N GLY A 19 -15.29 2.02 11.81
CA GLY A 19 -15.06 2.94 10.72
C GLY A 19 -14.09 2.41 9.67
N LYS A 20 -14.31 2.89 8.44
CA LYS A 20 -13.58 2.50 7.24
C LYS A 20 -12.28 3.26 7.04
N ILE A 21 -12.14 4.42 7.67
CA ILE A 21 -10.97 5.27 7.57
C ILE A 21 -10.45 5.67 8.95
N LYS A 22 -9.14 5.56 9.13
CA LYS A 22 -8.44 6.04 10.34
C LYS A 22 -7.21 6.85 9.99
N VAL A 23 -6.96 7.88 10.81
CA VAL A 23 -5.73 8.66 10.77
C VAL A 23 -4.89 8.23 11.96
N VAL A 24 -3.65 7.81 11.68
CA VAL A 24 -2.72 7.34 12.70
C VAL A 24 -1.46 8.20 12.64
N MET A 25 -1.27 9.00 13.68
CA MET A 25 -0.14 9.91 13.78
C MET A 25 0.62 9.68 15.08
N THR A 26 1.92 9.97 15.02
CA THR A 26 2.72 10.25 16.21
C THR A 26 2.71 11.75 16.43
N GLY A 27 2.54 12.17 17.68
CA GLY A 27 2.63 13.56 18.07
C GLY A 27 2.99 13.70 19.54
N SER A 28 3.10 14.94 19.96
CA SER A 28 3.39 15.39 21.31
C SER A 28 2.30 16.36 21.79
N ALA A 29 2.31 16.71 23.07
CA ALA A 29 1.38 17.69 23.63
C ALA A 29 1.55 19.10 23.01
N ALA A 30 2.66 19.37 22.32
CA ALA A 30 2.90 20.63 21.63
C ALA A 30 2.26 20.70 20.23
N ASP A 31 1.73 19.58 19.72
CA ASP A 31 1.07 19.57 18.42
C ASP A 31 -0.30 20.26 18.46
N PRO A 32 -0.73 20.88 17.35
CA PRO A 32 -2.02 21.56 17.24
C PRO A 32 -3.20 20.71 17.75
N ALA A 33 -4.17 21.34 18.41
CA ALA A 33 -5.32 20.67 19.01
C ALA A 33 -6.10 19.76 18.03
N ASN A 34 -6.08 20.09 16.74
CA ASN A 34 -6.71 19.29 15.68
C ASN A 34 -5.99 17.97 15.36
N PHE A 35 -4.78 17.74 15.87
CA PHE A 35 -4.05 16.47 15.72
C PHE A 35 -4.30 15.51 16.88
N GLN A 36 -4.67 16.03 18.06
CA GLN A 36 -4.88 15.25 19.27
C GLN A 36 -5.83 14.04 19.08
N PRO A 37 -6.95 14.14 18.33
CA PRO A 37 -7.82 12.97 18.08
C PRO A 37 -7.20 11.86 17.23
N HIS A 38 -6.01 12.08 16.67
CA HIS A 38 -5.31 11.14 15.80
C HIS A 38 -3.96 10.69 16.38
N ILE A 39 -3.61 11.20 17.57
CA ILE A 39 -2.43 10.80 18.34
C ILE A 39 -2.87 9.66 19.28
N HIS A 40 -2.46 8.45 18.91
CA HIS A 40 -2.83 7.24 19.63
C HIS A 40 -1.67 6.74 20.49
N SER A 41 -1.99 6.10 21.61
CA SER A 41 -1.05 5.40 22.48
C SER A 41 -0.35 4.25 21.74
N LYS A 42 0.64 3.62 22.37
CA LYS A 42 1.37 2.51 21.75
C LYS A 42 0.47 1.30 21.45
N ASP A 43 -0.45 1.00 22.37
CA ASP A 43 -1.33 -0.18 22.28
C ASP A 43 -2.45 0.06 21.25
N GLU A 44 -3.08 1.23 21.26
CA GLU A 44 -4.07 1.60 20.23
C GLU A 44 -3.48 1.56 18.81
N ARG A 45 -2.23 2.01 18.64
CA ARG A 45 -1.51 1.88 17.36
C ARG A 45 -1.25 0.43 16.97
N ARG A 46 -1.04 -0.45 17.95
CA ARG A 46 -0.88 -1.89 17.70
C ARG A 46 -2.20 -2.49 17.23
N ASP A 47 -3.31 -2.12 17.85
CA ASP A 47 -4.63 -2.66 17.51
C ASP A 47 -5.08 -2.17 16.13
N LEU A 48 -4.91 -0.89 15.83
CA LEU A 48 -5.15 -0.36 14.47
C LEU A 48 -4.27 -1.03 13.42
N LYS A 49 -3.03 -1.39 13.76
CA LYS A 49 -2.13 -2.14 12.88
C LYS A 49 -2.64 -3.56 12.61
N LEU A 50 -3.27 -4.20 13.60
CA LEU A 50 -3.88 -5.53 13.46
C LEU A 50 -5.14 -5.45 12.60
N ARG A 51 -6.01 -4.47 12.85
CA ARG A 51 -7.20 -4.19 12.02
C ARG A 51 -6.82 -3.99 10.56
N ALA A 52 -5.83 -3.14 10.28
CA ALA A 52 -5.38 -2.84 8.91
C ALA A 52 -4.75 -4.05 8.19
N LYS A 53 -4.38 -5.11 8.90
CA LYS A 53 -3.89 -6.37 8.32
C LYS A 53 -5.01 -7.38 8.09
N ASN A 54 -6.13 -7.23 8.79
CA ASN A 54 -7.24 -8.16 8.72
C ASN A 54 -8.09 -7.84 7.47
N PRO A 55 -8.14 -8.74 6.47
CA PRO A 55 -8.94 -8.51 5.27
C PRO A 55 -10.45 -8.54 5.52
N ASP A 56 -10.90 -9.08 6.66
CA ASP A 56 -12.31 -9.18 7.02
C ASP A 56 -12.78 -8.00 7.91
N ASP A 57 -11.88 -7.06 8.24
CA ASP A 57 -12.21 -5.83 8.96
C ASP A 57 -12.80 -4.78 8.00
N GLU A 58 -13.66 -3.90 8.52
CA GLU A 58 -14.22 -2.80 7.73
C GLU A 58 -13.22 -1.68 7.44
N LEU A 59 -12.05 -1.68 8.08
CA LEU A 59 -10.99 -0.69 7.89
C LEU A 59 -10.34 -0.84 6.50
N GLU A 60 -10.71 0.07 5.60
CA GLU A 60 -10.25 0.08 4.21
C GLU A 60 -9.07 1.04 3.98
N ILE A 61 -9.03 2.17 4.70
CA ILE A 61 -8.07 3.25 4.46
C ILE A 61 -7.39 3.67 5.76
N VAL A 62 -6.06 3.70 5.75
CA VAL A 62 -5.28 4.29 6.85
C VAL A 62 -4.39 5.40 6.33
N ILE A 63 -4.53 6.58 6.92
CA ILE A 63 -3.66 7.72 6.65
C ILE A 63 -2.58 7.75 7.73
N VAL A 64 -1.32 7.64 7.31
CA VAL A 64 -0.15 7.67 8.18
C VAL A 64 0.81 8.76 7.73
N ARG A 65 1.60 9.31 8.66
CA ARG A 65 2.62 10.33 8.35
C ARG A 65 4.01 9.73 8.22
N ASP A 66 4.55 9.22 9.33
CA ASP A 66 5.88 8.59 9.38
C ASP A 66 5.83 7.13 9.84
N MET A 67 4.76 6.76 10.55
CA MET A 67 4.55 5.41 11.03
C MET A 67 4.21 4.47 9.89
N TRP A 68 4.61 3.21 10.02
CA TRP A 68 4.23 2.10 9.12
C TRP A 68 4.80 2.20 7.70
N LEU A 69 5.56 3.24 7.36
CA LEU A 69 6.39 3.26 6.15
C LEU A 69 7.49 2.20 6.22
N THR A 70 7.99 1.88 7.43
CA THR A 70 8.94 0.80 7.72
C THR A 70 8.29 -0.25 8.64
N GLY A 71 8.47 -1.55 8.34
CA GLY A 71 7.98 -2.66 9.18
C GLY A 71 6.46 -2.91 9.22
N PHE A 72 5.67 -2.25 8.36
CA PHE A 72 4.29 -2.65 8.09
C PHE A 72 4.27 -3.55 6.85
N ASP A 73 3.76 -4.77 7.02
CA ASP A 73 3.57 -5.76 5.96
C ASP A 73 2.16 -6.32 6.13
N ALA A 74 1.33 -6.05 5.14
CA ALA A 74 -0.06 -6.48 5.03
C ALA A 74 -0.25 -7.01 3.60
N PRO A 75 -0.24 -8.34 3.39
CA PRO A 75 -0.37 -8.91 2.05
C PRO A 75 -1.63 -8.45 1.31
N SER A 76 -2.71 -8.17 2.05
CA SER A 76 -3.97 -7.61 1.56
C SER A 76 -3.88 -6.17 1.03
N LEU A 77 -2.84 -5.41 1.39
CA LEU A 77 -2.69 -4.01 1.00
C LEU A 77 -2.49 -3.89 -0.51
N HIS A 78 -3.45 -3.33 -1.24
CA HIS A 78 -3.37 -3.18 -2.69
C HIS A 78 -2.79 -1.84 -3.15
N THR A 79 -3.18 -0.74 -2.51
CA THR A 79 -2.86 0.61 -3.00
C THR A 79 -2.13 1.42 -1.94
N MET A 80 -1.06 2.11 -2.34
CA MET A 80 -0.34 3.07 -1.50
C MET A 80 -0.33 4.45 -2.16
N TYR A 81 -0.84 5.44 -1.44
CA TYR A 81 -0.75 6.85 -1.81
C TYR A 81 0.46 7.47 -1.14
N VAL A 82 1.29 8.17 -1.91
CA VAL A 82 2.55 8.73 -1.41
C VAL A 82 2.61 10.23 -1.66
N ASP A 83 2.75 10.97 -0.56
CA ASP A 83 2.94 12.42 -0.52
C ASP A 83 4.17 12.80 0.32
N LYS A 84 5.18 11.92 0.37
CA LYS A 84 6.45 12.16 1.05
C LYS A 84 7.61 11.86 0.11
N PRO A 85 8.63 12.73 0.01
CA PRO A 85 9.81 12.43 -0.78
C PRO A 85 10.52 11.20 -0.20
N MET A 86 10.70 10.17 -1.02
CA MET A 86 11.41 8.93 -0.70
C MET A 86 12.37 8.60 -1.84
N GLN A 87 13.56 8.09 -1.51
CA GLN A 87 14.60 7.82 -2.50
C GLN A 87 15.35 6.53 -2.20
N GLY A 88 16.01 5.98 -3.22
CA GLY A 88 16.91 4.83 -3.10
C GLY A 88 16.25 3.59 -2.49
N ALA A 89 16.94 2.95 -1.55
CA ALA A 89 16.51 1.69 -0.94
C ALA A 89 15.19 1.81 -0.17
N GLY A 90 14.92 2.94 0.49
CA GLY A 90 13.68 3.14 1.24
C GLY A 90 12.44 3.14 0.35
N LEU A 91 12.54 3.76 -0.84
CA LEU A 91 11.49 3.74 -1.85
C LEU A 91 11.25 2.33 -2.37
N MET A 92 12.31 1.61 -2.75
CA MET A 92 12.21 0.23 -3.24
C MET A 92 11.59 -0.72 -2.22
N GLN A 93 11.95 -0.57 -0.93
CA GLN A 93 11.37 -1.36 0.15
C GLN A 93 9.88 -1.09 0.35
N ALA A 94 9.45 0.18 0.25
CA ALA A 94 8.03 0.53 0.34
C ALA A 94 7.25 -0.09 -0.82
N ILE A 95 7.75 0.04 -2.06
CA ILE A 95 7.13 -0.50 -3.28
C ILE A 95 7.00 -2.02 -3.23
N ALA A 96 8.07 -2.72 -2.82
CA ALA A 96 8.09 -4.18 -2.74
C ALA A 96 7.04 -4.74 -1.76
N ARG A 97 6.71 -4.00 -0.69
CA ARG A 97 5.68 -4.41 0.28
C ARG A 97 4.27 -4.27 -0.28
N VAL A 98 4.00 -3.25 -1.09
CA VAL A 98 2.69 -3.10 -1.75
C VAL A 98 2.52 -4.18 -2.83
N ASN A 99 3.61 -4.63 -3.45
CA ASN A 99 3.57 -5.68 -4.46
C ASN A 99 3.62 -7.12 -3.92
N ARG A 100 3.26 -7.36 -2.66
CA ARG A 100 3.07 -8.72 -2.13
C ARG A 100 1.91 -9.41 -2.84
N ARG A 101 2.15 -10.64 -3.30
CA ARG A 101 1.11 -11.51 -3.89
C ARG A 101 0.13 -11.94 -2.80
N PHE A 102 -1.16 -11.76 -3.03
CA PHE A 102 -2.21 -12.14 -2.09
C PHE A 102 -3.50 -12.46 -2.84
N LYS A 103 -4.01 -13.69 -2.69
CA LYS A 103 -5.21 -14.19 -3.41
C LYS A 103 -5.15 -13.84 -4.91
N ASP A 104 -6.23 -13.31 -5.46
CA ASP A 104 -6.39 -12.90 -6.87
C ASP A 104 -5.94 -11.46 -7.16
N LYS A 105 -5.13 -10.87 -6.28
CA LYS A 105 -4.66 -9.49 -6.44
C LYS A 105 -3.73 -9.39 -7.67
N PRO A 106 -4.06 -8.57 -8.69
CA PRO A 106 -3.30 -8.50 -9.94
C PRO A 106 -1.91 -7.85 -9.77
N GLY A 107 -1.71 -7.04 -8.73
CA GLY A 107 -0.46 -6.36 -8.41
C GLY A 107 -0.66 -5.27 -7.36
N GLY A 108 0.42 -4.63 -6.92
CA GLY A 108 0.35 -3.42 -6.10
C GLY A 108 0.20 -2.15 -6.95
N LEU A 109 -0.65 -1.21 -6.54
CA LEU A 109 -0.77 0.11 -7.15
C LEU A 109 -0.13 1.17 -6.25
N ILE A 110 0.77 1.98 -6.80
CA ILE A 110 1.34 3.13 -6.10
C ILE A 110 0.90 4.39 -6.84
N VAL A 111 0.38 5.35 -6.09
CA VAL A 111 -0.05 6.66 -6.59
C VAL A 111 0.80 7.71 -5.90
N ASP A 112 1.66 8.37 -6.66
CA ASP A 112 2.51 9.45 -6.16
C ASP A 112 2.03 10.83 -6.63
N TYR A 113 2.10 11.82 -5.73
CA TYR A 113 1.69 13.21 -6.03
C TYR A 113 2.88 14.17 -6.21
N ILE A 114 4.09 13.74 -5.83
CA ILE A 114 5.31 14.57 -5.84
C ILE A 114 6.17 14.30 -7.09
N GLY A 115 5.96 13.19 -7.80
CA GLY A 115 6.80 12.78 -8.94
C GLY A 115 7.96 11.88 -8.54
N LEU A 116 7.67 10.77 -7.85
CA LEU A 116 8.68 9.80 -7.40
C LEU A 116 9.27 8.96 -8.53
N PHE A 117 8.70 9.06 -9.73
CA PHE A 117 9.13 8.33 -10.92
C PHE A 117 10.63 8.44 -11.22
N GLN A 118 11.21 9.65 -11.11
CA GLN A 118 12.64 9.84 -11.37
C GLN A 118 13.49 9.14 -10.30
N SER A 119 13.10 9.26 -9.03
CA SER A 119 13.77 8.57 -7.92
C SER A 119 13.64 7.05 -8.03
N LEU A 120 12.52 6.56 -8.56
CA LEU A 120 12.31 5.15 -8.84
C LEU A 120 13.22 4.66 -9.97
N GLN A 121 13.36 5.41 -11.06
CA GLN A 121 14.29 5.06 -12.15
C GLN A 121 15.72 4.94 -11.65
N THR A 122 16.18 5.95 -10.89
CA THR A 122 17.52 5.94 -10.30
C THR A 122 17.70 4.75 -9.35
N ALA A 123 16.69 4.44 -8.53
CA ALA A 123 16.75 3.30 -7.64
C ALA A 123 16.79 1.97 -8.41
N LEU A 124 15.98 1.81 -9.45
CA LEU A 124 15.96 0.60 -10.30
C LEU A 124 17.27 0.39 -11.05
N ALA A 125 17.91 1.46 -11.51
CA ALA A 125 19.21 1.39 -12.18
C ALA A 125 20.31 0.79 -11.29
N VAL A 126 20.21 0.95 -9.97
CA VAL A 126 21.13 0.32 -9.01
C VAL A 126 20.90 -1.19 -8.91
N TYR A 127 19.65 -1.65 -9.04
CA TYR A 127 19.28 -3.06 -8.89
C TYR A 127 19.29 -3.86 -10.19
N SER A 128 19.17 -3.21 -11.35
CA SER A 128 19.27 -3.84 -12.66
C SER A 128 20.23 -3.03 -13.55
N PRO A 129 21.50 -3.44 -13.69
CA PRO A 129 22.46 -2.76 -14.56
C PRO A 129 22.18 -2.92 -16.07
N TRP A 130 20.98 -3.37 -16.45
CA TRP A 130 20.58 -3.55 -17.85
C TRP A 130 19.59 -2.45 -18.28
N PRO A 131 19.87 -1.68 -19.36
CA PRO A 131 18.99 -0.64 -19.81
C PRO A 131 17.85 -1.28 -20.61
N LYS A 132 16.72 -1.59 -19.97
CA LYS A 132 15.45 -1.62 -20.69
C LYS A 132 14.79 -0.26 -20.51
N PRO A 133 14.68 0.56 -21.57
CA PRO A 133 13.97 1.81 -21.46
C PRO A 133 12.55 1.50 -20.98
N MET A 134 12.12 2.22 -19.95
CA MET A 134 10.79 2.12 -19.34
C MET A 134 9.76 2.76 -20.26
N HIS A 135 9.63 2.23 -21.48
CA HIS A 135 8.67 2.60 -22.50
C HIS A 135 7.63 1.47 -22.73
N LEU A 136 7.55 0.52 -21.79
CA LEU A 136 6.67 -0.66 -21.86
C LEU A 136 5.46 -0.57 -20.92
N TRP A 137 4.98 0.65 -20.66
CA TRP A 137 3.62 0.89 -20.20
C TRP A 137 2.88 1.71 -21.26
N HIS A 138 2.19 1.02 -22.15
CA HIS A 138 1.30 1.65 -23.14
C HIS A 138 -0.02 2.06 -22.46
N PRO A 139 -0.56 3.27 -22.72
CA PRO A 139 -1.79 3.75 -22.10
C PRO A 139 -3.09 3.18 -22.73
N ASP A 140 -3.03 2.07 -23.47
CA ASP A 140 -4.23 1.45 -24.06
C ASP A 140 -4.03 -0.05 -24.30
N GLN A 141 -4.59 -0.89 -23.44
CA GLN A 141 -4.95 -2.28 -23.77
C GLN A 141 -6.24 -2.64 -23.02
N LYS A 142 -7.37 -2.23 -23.60
CA LYS A 142 -8.63 -2.95 -23.47
C LYS A 142 -8.40 -4.44 -23.77
N GLN A 143 -8.83 -5.28 -22.83
CA GLN A 143 -9.30 -6.64 -23.06
C GLN A 143 -8.32 -7.63 -23.72
N LYS A 144 -7.65 -8.41 -22.87
CA LYS A 144 -7.44 -9.86 -23.09
C LYS A 144 -7.29 -10.57 -21.74
N ARG A 145 -8.35 -11.28 -21.36
CA ARG A 145 -8.24 -12.42 -20.44
C ARG A 145 -7.31 -13.43 -21.11
N SER A 146 -6.18 -13.73 -20.51
CA SER A 146 -5.48 -15.00 -20.71
C SER A 146 -5.27 -15.61 -19.33
N VAL A 147 -6.13 -16.57 -19.04
CA VAL A 147 -5.95 -17.55 -17.97
C VAL A 147 -4.56 -18.16 -18.15
N MET A 148 -3.67 -18.03 -17.18
CA MET A 148 -2.50 -18.89 -17.09
C MET A 148 -3.00 -20.26 -16.61
N THR A 149 -3.51 -21.07 -17.53
CA THR A 149 -3.48 -22.53 -17.36
C THR A 149 -2.04 -22.96 -17.63
N SER A 150 -1.41 -23.56 -16.64
CA SER A 150 -0.17 -24.28 -16.84
C SER A 150 -0.46 -25.51 -17.71
N ASP A 151 -0.22 -25.38 -19.01
CA ASP A 151 -0.12 -26.53 -19.90
C ASP A 151 1.16 -27.30 -19.53
N CYS A 152 0.98 -28.34 -18.70
CA CYS A 152 1.92 -29.45 -18.62
C CYS A 152 1.99 -30.10 -20.00
N SER A 153 3.11 -29.93 -20.71
CA SER A 153 3.39 -30.72 -21.91
C SER A 153 3.83 -32.14 -21.52
N PRO A 154 3.41 -33.18 -22.25
CA PRO A 154 3.48 -34.57 -21.79
C PRO A 154 4.77 -35.24 -22.24
N THR A 155 5.76 -35.34 -21.38
CA THR A 155 6.86 -36.31 -21.57
C THR A 155 7.34 -36.81 -20.22
N CYS A 156 6.80 -37.95 -19.79
CA CYS A 156 7.53 -39.12 -19.27
C CYS A 156 6.53 -39.94 -18.46
N GLY A 157 6.15 -41.11 -18.98
CA GLY A 157 5.25 -42.02 -18.28
C GLY A 157 5.90 -42.65 -17.07
N GLN A 158 5.21 -42.67 -15.94
CA GLN A 158 4.70 -43.91 -15.30
C GLN A 158 4.01 -43.58 -13.96
N PRO A 159 3.06 -44.43 -13.51
CA PRO A 159 2.05 -44.08 -12.52
C PRO A 159 2.40 -44.53 -11.09
N CYS A 160 2.15 -43.65 -10.13
CA CYS A 160 1.24 -43.81 -8.97
C CYS A 160 1.34 -42.54 -8.12
#